data_AF-A0A532D428-F1
#
_entry.id   AF-A0A532D428-F1
#
_cell.length_a   1.000
_cell.length_b   1.000
_cell.length_c   1.000
_cell.angle_alpha   90.00
_cell.angle_beta   90.00
_cell.angle_gamma   90.00
#
_symmetry.space_group_name_H-M   'P 1'
#
loop_
_entity.id
_entity.type
_entity.pdbx_description
1 polymer ?
#
loop_
_entity_poly.entity_id
_entity_poly.type
_entity_poly.pdbx_seq_one_letter_code
_entity_poly.pdbx_strand_id
1 'polypeptide(L)' 'MKAVVGVDGSKYSEWVLGWLGKMSLRVAPRVTVIHVMDLQSVRASFIVQPSVSGYEPDDGEAIHLLESRAK' A
#
# COMPACT_ATOMS: atom_id res chain seq x y z
N MET A 1 -9.35 19.42 16.96
CA MET A 1 -8.51 19.49 15.72
C MET A 1 -8.94 18.37 14.78
N LYS A 2 -8.88 18.58 13.46
CA LYS A 2 -9.17 17.55 12.44
C LYS A 2 -7.91 17.29 11.63
N ALA A 3 -7.60 16.03 11.36
CA ALA A 3 -6.48 15.62 10.52
C ALA A 3 -7.00 14.75 9.38
N VAL A 4 -6.52 14.99 8.16
CA VAL A 4 -6.82 14.17 6.98
C VAL A 4 -5.52 13.54 6.51
N VAL A 5 -5.53 12.22 6.34
CA VAL A 5 -4.37 11.44 5.93
C VAL A 5 -4.73 10.67 4.65
N GLY A 6 -4.03 10.98 3.56
CA GLY A 6 -4.08 10.15 2.36
C GLY A 6 -3.22 8.91 2.56
N VAL A 7 -3.74 7.74 2.22
CA VAL A 7 -3.00 6.47 2.27
C VAL A 7 -3.08 5.77 0.92
N ASP A 8 -1.97 5.17 0.50
CA ASP A 8 -1.83 4.37 -0.73
C ASP A 8 -1.55 2.89 -0.42
N GLY A 9 -1.52 2.51 0.86
CA GLY A 9 -1.18 1.15 1.30
C GLY A 9 0.32 0.88 1.37
N SER A 10 1.19 1.84 1.04
CA SER A 10 2.64 1.67 1.17
C SER A 10 3.10 1.72 2.63
N LYS A 11 4.34 1.27 2.89
CA LYS A 11 5.03 1.44 4.19
C LYS A 11 5.03 2.89 4.70
N TYR A 12 5.01 3.87 3.78
CA TYR A 12 4.99 5.29 4.14
C TYR A 12 3.64 5.70 4.74
N SER A 13 2.53 5.12 4.24
CA SER A 13 1.19 5.31 4.81
C SER A 13 1.12 4.80 6.25
N GLU A 14 1.71 3.65 6.53
CA GLU A 14 1.78 3.08 7.88
C GLU A 14 2.59 3.98 8.83
N TRP A 15 3.75 4.46 8.39
CA TRP A 15 4.61 5.33 9.20
C TRP A 15 3.92 6.63 9.59
N VAL A 16 3.18 7.26 8.67
CA VAL A 16 2.44 8.49 8.95
C VAL A 16 1.40 8.29 10.05
N LEU A 17 0.64 7.20 9.99
CA LEU A 17 -0.34 6.87 11.04
C LEU A 17 0.34 6.61 12.39
N GLY A 18 1.45 5.88 12.38
CA GLY A 18 2.26 5.63 13.58
C GLY A 18 2.85 6.92 14.19
N TRP A 19 3.27 7.87 13.36
CA TRP A 19 3.75 9.17 13.80
C TRP A 19 2.62 10.02 14.39
N LEU A 20 1.45 10.03 13.76
CA LEU A 20 0.30 10.79 14.24
C LEU A 20 -0.13 10.35 15.64
N GLY A 21 -0.09 9.04 15.93
CA GLY A 21 -0.38 8.49 17.25
C GLY A 21 0.66 8.84 18.33
N LYS A 22 1.87 9.24 17.93
CA LYS A 22 2.96 9.63 18.85
C LYS A 22 3.09 11.15 19.04
N MET A 23 2.37 11.95 18.25
CA MET A 23 2.43 13.40 18.38
C MET A 23 1.81 13.87 19.70
N SER A 24 2.56 14.68 20.44
CA SER A 24 2.08 15.33 21.67
C SER A 24 1.18 16.52 21.32
N LEU A 25 -0.01 16.22 20.82
CA LEU A 25 -1.03 17.22 20.52
C LEU A 25 -1.77 17.57 21.81
N ARG A 26 -2.00 18.87 22.04
CA ARG A 26 -2.76 19.35 23.22
C ARG A 26 -4.14 18.71 23.35
N VAL A 27 -4.73 18.30 22.22
CA VAL A 27 -6.01 17.59 22.14
C VAL A 27 -5.89 16.53 21.04
N ALA A 28 -6.36 15.32 21.30
CA ALA A 28 -6.38 14.25 20.31
C ALA A 28 -7.13 14.68 19.04
N PRO A 29 -6.53 14.55 17.84
CA PRO A 29 -7.17 14.94 16.60
C PRO A 29 -8.22 13.90 16.21
N ARG A 30 -9.32 14.34 15.62
CA ARG A 30 -10.20 13.44 14.86
C ARG A 30 -9.53 13.18 13.51
N VAL A 31 -9.15 11.94 13.27
CA VAL A 31 -8.43 11.53 12.07
C VAL A 31 -9.40 10.96 11.05
N THR A 32 -9.30 11.42 9.81
CA THR A 32 -9.98 10.86 8.65
C THR A 32 -8.92 10.33 7.69
N VAL A 33 -8.98 9.03 7.43
CA VAL A 33 -8.07 8.34 6.50
C VAL A 33 -8.77 8.19 5.16
N ILE A 34 -8.11 8.60 4.08
CA ILE A 34 -8.62 8.51 2.71
C ILE A 34 -7.68 7.63 1.91
N HIS A 35 -8.18 6.50 1.42
CA HIS A 35 -7.48 5.69 0.44
C HIS A 35 -8.00 6.04 -0.96
N VAL A 36 -7.11 6.40 -1.88
CA VAL A 36 -7.48 6.76 -3.25
C VAL A 36 -6.85 5.75 -4.20
N MET A 37 -7.68 5.16 -5.06
CA MET A 37 -7.22 4.34 -6.18
C MET A 37 -7.36 5.15 -7.46
N ASP A 38 -6.25 5.27 -8.20
CA ASP A 38 -6.30 5.80 -9.56
C ASP A 38 -6.88 4.74 -10.51
N LEU A 39 -8.15 4.88 -10.87
CA LEU A 39 -8.84 3.93 -11.75
C LEU A 39 -8.27 3.90 -13.18
N GLN A 40 -7.48 4.90 -13.59
CA GLN A 40 -6.80 4.88 -14.88
C GLN A 40 -5.56 3.98 -14.85
N SER A 41 -4.85 3.93 -13.72
CA SER A 41 -3.69 3.04 -13.52
C SER A 41 -4.10 1.60 -13.18
N VAL A 42 -5.31 1.39 -12.63
CA VAL A 42 -5.89 0.07 -12.32
C VAL A 42 -6.36 -0.69 -13.58
N ARG A 43 -6.34 -0.08 -14.77
CA ARG A 43 -6.64 -0.78 -16.03
C ARG A 43 -5.48 -1.69 -16.47
N ALA A 44 -5.36 -2.83 -15.79
CA ALA A 44 -5.05 -4.17 -16.35
C ALA A 44 -4.39 -5.04 -15.28
N SER A 45 -5.17 -5.88 -14.60
CA SER A 45 -4.66 -7.10 -13.97
C SER A 45 -5.81 -8.11 -13.82
N PHE A 46 -6.39 -8.54 -14.95
CA PHE A 46 -6.89 -9.92 -15.07
C PHE A 46 -5.72 -10.90 -15.31
N ILE A 47 -4.48 -10.39 -15.29
CA ILE A 47 -3.26 -11.19 -15.24
C ILE A 47 -3.11 -11.61 -13.78
N VAL A 48 -3.07 -12.92 -13.57
CA VAL A 48 -2.80 -13.61 -12.30
C VAL A 48 -1.84 -12.78 -11.45
N GLN A 49 -2.36 -12.18 -10.38
CA GLN A 49 -1.50 -11.51 -9.42
C GLN A 49 -0.78 -12.60 -8.65
N PRO A 50 0.57 -12.56 -8.57
CA PRO A 50 1.29 -13.50 -7.74
C PRO A 50 0.76 -13.40 -6.32
N SER A 51 0.54 -14.52 -5.65
CA SER A 51 0.04 -14.50 -4.27
C SER A 51 1.06 -13.77 -3.40
N VAL A 52 0.74 -12.53 -3.01
CA VAL A 52 1.62 -11.75 -2.17
C VAL A 52 1.45 -12.24 -0.72
N SER A 53 2.48 -12.88 -0.18
CA SER A 53 2.60 -13.13 1.26
C SER A 53 3.40 -11.99 1.90
N GLY A 54 2.72 -10.88 2.24
CA GLY A 54 3.35 -9.70 2.85
C GLY A 54 3.51 -8.49 1.91
N TYR A 55 4.63 -7.75 2.03
CA TYR A 55 4.97 -6.56 1.21
C TYR A 55 6.06 -6.82 0.16
N GLU A 56 6.61 -8.03 0.10
CA GLU A 56 7.60 -8.43 -0.90
C GLU A 56 6.93 -9.32 -1.95
N PRO A 57 7.24 -9.13 -3.25
CA PRO A 57 6.92 -10.14 -4.26
C PRO A 57 7.57 -11.45 -3.84
N ASP A 58 6.86 -12.57 -3.98
CA ASP A 58 7.51 -13.87 -3.86
C ASP A 58 8.53 -13.99 -4.98
N ASP A 59 9.81 -13.88 -4.64
CA ASP A 59 10.93 -14.00 -5.58
C ASP A 59 10.82 -15.31 -6.37
N GLY A 60 10.27 -16.38 -5.77
CA GLY A 60 10.01 -17.65 -6.43
C GLY A 60 9.02 -17.53 -7.59
N GLU A 61 7.92 -16.79 -7.42
CA GLU A 61 6.95 -16.57 -8.50
C GLU A 61 7.49 -15.62 -9.58
N ALA A 62 8.25 -14.59 -9.20
CA ALA A 62 8.88 -13.69 -10.16
C ALA A 62 9.89 -14.43 -11.05
N ILE A 63 10.68 -15.33 -10.46
CA ILE A 63 11.62 -16.21 -11.18
C ILE A 63 10.86 -17.16 -12.12
N HIS A 64 9.84 -17.85 -11.63
CA HIS A 64 9.03 -18.77 -12.46
C HIS A 64 8.36 -18.07 -13.65
N LEU A 65 7.88 -16.84 -13.47
CA LEU A 65 7.30 -16.04 -14.55
C LEU A 65 8.36 -15.69 -15.61
N LEU A 66 9.56 -15.32 -15.20
CA LEU A 66 10.66 -15.01 -16.12
C LEU A 66 11.12 -16.27 -16.87
N GLU A 67 11.23 -17.41 -16.18
CA GLU A 67 11.61 -18.69 -16.79
C GLU A 67 10.56 -19.20 -17.80
N SER A 68 9.27 -19.09 -17.49
CA SER A 68 8.20 -19.53 -18.40
C SER A 68 8.12 -18.71 -19.69
N ARG A 69 8.56 -17.44 -19.65
CA ARG A 69 8.63 -16.54 -20.82
C ARG A 69 9.91 -16.67 -21.64
N ALA A 70 10.94 -17.33 -21.09
CA ALA A 70 12.22 -17.56 -21.76
C ALA A 70 12.24 -18.84 -22.63
N LYS A 71 11.16 -19.64 -22.59
CA LYS A 71 10.90 -20.77 -23.49
C LYS A 71 10.04 -20.36 -24.66
#